data_AF-A0A3C1SBC9-F1
#
_entry.id   AF-A0A3C1SBC9-F1
#
_cell.length_a   1.000
_cell.length_b   1.000
_cell.length_c   1.000
_cell.angle_alpha   90.00
_cell.angle_beta   90.00
_cell.angle_gamma   90.00
#
_symmetry.space_group_name_H-M   'P 1'
#
loop_
_entity.id
_entity.type
_entity.pdbx_description
1 polymer ?
#
loop_
_entity_poly.entity_id
_entity_poly.type
_entity_poly.pdbx_seq_one_letter_code
_entity_poly.pdbx_strand_id
1 'polypeptide(L)' 'MNTLTFESRLLPDGHLYCPKEFSHKKNALFKVLVISEDKASDTDIELSAISDNSEDFLSEEEVRYYLDLEEL' A
#
# COMPACT_ATOMS: atom_id res chain seq x y z
N MET A 1 -22.43 15.63 4.29
CA MET A 1 -21.20 14.97 4.81
C MET A 1 -20.03 15.86 4.43
N ASN A 2 -19.31 16.42 5.40
CA ASN A 2 -18.11 17.22 5.13
C ASN A 2 -16.92 16.28 4.98
N THR A 3 -16.61 15.92 3.75
CA THR A 3 -15.41 15.14 3.42
C THR A 3 -14.23 16.11 3.32
N LEU A 4 -13.14 15.82 4.03
CA LEU A 4 -11.91 16.62 4.00
C LEU A 4 -10.81 15.76 3.39
N THR A 5 -10.19 16.26 2.33
CA THR A 5 -9.11 15.57 1.61
C THR A 5 -7.80 16.29 1.90
N PHE A 6 -6.76 15.54 2.21
CA PHE A 6 -5.41 16.04 2.41
C PHE A 6 -4.40 15.06 1.82
N GLU A 7 -3.25 15.58 1.39
CA GLU A 7 -2.13 14.75 0.97
C GLU A 7 -1.42 14.19 2.19
N SER A 8 -1.25 12.87 2.21
CA SER A 8 -0.43 12.18 3.18
C SER A 8 0.86 11.72 2.51
N ARG A 9 1.93 11.62 3.29
CA ARG A 9 3.22 11.10 2.85
C ARG A 9 3.59 9.88 3.67
N LEU A 10 4.29 8.94 3.03
CA LEU A 10 4.92 7.83 3.72
C LEU A 10 6.09 8.35 4.54
N LEU A 11 6.10 8.03 5.83
CA LEU A 11 7.18 8.35 6.74
C LEU A 11 8.29 7.30 6.65
N PRO A 12 9.52 7.62 7.10
CA PRO A 12 10.65 6.68 7.04
C PRO A 12 10.45 5.36 7.79
N ASP A 13 9.52 5.34 8.74
CA ASP A 13 9.14 4.17 9.54
C ASP A 13 8.00 3.34 8.91
N GLY A 14 7.54 3.71 7.71
CA GLY A 14 6.49 3.01 6.98
C GLY A 14 5.07 3.45 7.34
N HIS A 15 4.88 4.40 8.26
CA HIS A 15 3.54 4.93 8.58
C HIS A 15 3.12 6.05 7.63
N LEU A 16 1.82 6.22 7.42
CA LEU A 16 1.27 7.39 6.75
C LEU A 16 1.18 8.58 7.71
N TYR A 17 1.63 9.74 7.27
CA TYR A 17 1.49 10.97 8.03
C TYR A 17 0.01 11.31 8.27
N CYS A 18 -0.36 11.56 9.52
CA CYS A 18 -1.67 12.06 9.92
C CYS A 18 -1.55 13.50 10.45
N PRO A 19 -2.32 14.47 9.91
CA PRO A 19 -2.37 15.82 10.44
C PRO A 19 -2.76 15.88 11.92
N LYS A 20 -2.08 16.73 12.69
CA LYS A 20 -2.28 16.87 14.15
C LYS A 20 -3.71 17.21 14.56
N GLU A 21 -4.46 17.88 13.69
CA GLU A 21 -5.88 18.19 13.91
C GLU A 21 -6.77 16.94 14.00
N PHE A 22 -6.31 15.80 13.46
CA PHE A 22 -7.03 14.53 13.50
C PHE A 22 -6.47 13.54 14.52
N SER A 23 -5.27 13.76 15.09
CA SER A 23 -4.63 12.82 16.02
C SER A 23 -5.43 12.60 17.31
N HIS A 24 -6.30 13.54 17.67
CA HIS A 24 -7.14 13.45 18.88
C HIS A 24 -8.54 12.87 18.62
N LYS A 25 -8.89 12.55 17.37
CA LYS A 25 -10.21 12.02 17.02
C LYS A 25 -10.24 10.50 17.21
N LYS A 26 -10.93 10.03 18.26
CA LYS A 26 -11.03 8.59 18.59
C LYS A 26 -11.75 7.72 17.55
N ASN A 27 -12.67 8.29 16.77
CA ASN A 27 -13.50 7.56 15.80
C ASN A 27 -13.36 8.12 14.38
N ALA A 28 -12.16 8.59 14.02
CA ALA A 28 -11.90 9.03 12.65
C ALA A 28 -11.79 7.83 11.71
N LEU A 29 -12.54 7.88 10.60
CA LEU A 29 -12.44 6.92 9.51
C LEU A 29 -11.67 7.59 8.37
N PHE A 30 -10.61 6.93 7.91
CA PHE A 30 -9.78 7.43 6.83
C PHE A 30 -9.96 6.56 5.59
N LYS A 31 -10.09 7.21 4.43
CA LYS A 31 -9.98 6.55 3.12
C LYS A 31 -8.67 6.99 2.50
N VAL A 32 -7.79 6.03 2.22
CA VAL A 32 -6.51 6.29 1.56
C VAL A 32 -6.68 6.06 0.06
N LEU A 33 -6.19 7.00 -0.75
CA LEU A 33 -6.13 6.90 -2.21
C LEU A 33 -4.67 7.09 -2.61
N VAL A 34 -4.09 6.07 -3.25
CA VAL A 34 -2.74 6.14 -3.80
C VAL A 34 -2.85 6.53 -5.27
N ILE A 35 -2.19 7.62 -5.66
CA ILE A 35 -2.15 8.10 -7.04
C ILE A 35 -0.69 7.95 -7.48
N SER A 36 -0.45 7.04 -8.44
CA SER A 36 0.85 6.90 -9.09
C SER A 36 0.87 7.78 -10.34
N GLU A 37 1.93 8.58 -10.51
CA GLU A 37 2.13 9.41 -11.72
C GLU A 37 2.58 8.57 -12.93
N ASP A 38 3.08 7.36 -12.68
CA ASP A 38 3.39 6.39 -13.72
C ASP A 38 2.09 5.70 -14.18
N LYS A 39 1.76 5.94 -15.45
CA LYS A 39 0.61 5.37 -16.16
C LYS A 39 0.60 3.83 -16.07
N ALA A 40 -0.02 3.28 -15.03
CA ALA A 40 -0.50 1.91 -15.03
C ALA A 40 -2.04 1.95 -15.10
N SER A 41 -2.51 1.80 -16.34
CA SER A 41 -3.80 1.25 -16.74
C SER A 41 -4.74 0.83 -15.61
N ASP A 42 -5.93 1.44 -15.61
CA ASP A 42 -7.22 0.94 -15.11
C ASP A 42 -7.21 -0.40 -14.35
N THR A 43 -7.56 -0.30 -13.06
CA THR A 43 -8.29 -1.33 -12.29
C THR A 43 -7.71 -2.73 -12.30
N ASP A 44 -6.75 -2.98 -11.41
CA ASP A 44 -6.63 -4.27 -10.73
C ASP A 44 -6.47 -4.01 -9.22
N ILE A 45 -7.59 -3.76 -8.55
CA ILE A 45 -7.66 -3.90 -7.10
C ILE A 45 -7.81 -5.41 -6.85
N GLU A 46 -6.70 -6.13 -6.77
CA GLU A 46 -6.72 -7.47 -6.22
C GLU A 46 -6.88 -7.38 -4.70
N LEU A 47 -8.05 -7.78 -4.22
CA LEU A 47 -8.33 -7.94 -2.80
C LEU A 47 -7.78 -9.30 -2.35
N SER A 48 -6.53 -9.36 -1.90
CA SER A 48 -5.97 -10.54 -1.25
C SER A 48 -6.35 -10.54 0.24
N ALA A 49 -7.00 -11.59 0.74
CA ALA A 49 -7.23 -11.74 2.17
C ALA A 49 -5.95 -12.28 2.85
N ILE A 50 -5.68 -11.86 4.09
CA ILE A 50 -4.54 -12.35 4.91
C ILE A 50 -4.52 -13.89 5.02
N SER A 51 -5.68 -14.53 4.90
CA SER A 51 -5.83 -15.99 4.93
C SER A 51 -5.48 -16.69 3.62
N ASP A 52 -5.38 -15.98 2.50
CA ASP A 52 -5.24 -16.61 1.19
C ASP A 52 -3.79 -17.03 0.88
N ASN A 53 -2.79 -16.39 1.51
CA ASN A 53 -1.37 -16.56 1.15
C ASN A 53 -0.50 -17.08 2.31
N SER A 54 -1.07 -17.76 3.31
CA SER A 54 -0.27 -18.17 4.49
C SER A 54 0.82 -19.21 4.17
N GLU A 55 0.72 -19.89 3.03
CA GLU A 55 1.70 -20.87 2.54
C GLU A 55 2.23 -20.55 1.13
N ASP A 56 1.72 -19.49 0.49
CA ASP A 56 2.06 -19.14 -0.90
C ASP A 56 3.17 -18.09 -0.90
N PHE A 57 4.35 -18.54 -0.46
CA PHE A 57 5.58 -17.75 -0.54
C PHE A 57 6.29 -18.06 -1.85
N LEU A 58 6.77 -17.02 -2.53
CA LEU A 58 7.64 -17.19 -3.69
C LEU A 58 8.88 -18.02 -3.31
N SER A 59 9.15 -19.06 -4.09
CA SER A 59 10.40 -19.79 -4.02
C SER A 59 11.57 -18.90 -4.41
N GLU A 60 12.79 -19.28 -4.02
CA GLU A 60 14.00 -18.51 -4.33
C GLU A 60 14.21 -18.35 -5.85
N GLU A 61 13.81 -19.34 -6.64
CA GLU A 61 13.84 -19.31 -8.10
C GLU A 61 12.89 -18.26 -8.67
N GLU A 62 11.65 -18.20 -8.15
CA GLU A 62 10.66 -17.20 -8.55
C GLU A 62 11.10 -15.79 -8.16
N VAL A 63 11.67 -15.61 -6.96
CA VAL A 63 12.23 -14.33 -6.52
C VAL A 63 13.34 -13.87 -7.48
N ARG A 64 14.25 -14.77 -7.87
CA ARG A 64 15.34 -14.44 -8.82
C ARG A 64 14.79 -14.06 -10.19
N TYR A 65 13.82 -14.80 -10.69
CA TYR A 65 13.14 -14.52 -11.96
C TYR A 65 12.47 -13.13 -11.95
N TYR A 66 11.74 -12.78 -10.90
CA TYR A 66 11.05 -11.49 -10.82
C TYR A 66 11.97 -10.30 -10.56
N LEU A 67 13.10 -10.52 -9.88
CA LEU A 67 14.07 -9.46 -9.59
C LEU A 67 15.14 -9.31 -10.67
N ASP A 68 15.05 -10.06 -11.77
CA ASP A 68 16.03 -10.08 -12.87
C ASP A 68 17.47 -10.25 -12.35
N LEU A 69 17.60 -11.03 -11.28
CA LEU A 69 18.87 -11.37 -10.67
C LEU A 69 19.44 -12.54 -11.46
N GLU A 70 20.13 -12.24 -12.56
CA GLU A 70 20.85 -13.23 -13.36
C GLU A 70 21.65 -14.18 -12.45
N GLU A 71 21.50 -15.50 -12.68
CA GLU A 71 22.28 -16.51 -11.99
C GLU A 71 23.78 -16.33 -12.31
N LEU A 72 24.60 -16.27 -11.25
CA LEU A 72 26.07 -16.31 -11.30
C LEU A 72 26.58 -17.75 -11.37
#